data_AF-A0A838TU98-F1
#
_entry.id   AF-A0A838TU98-F1
#
_cell.length_a   1.000
_cell.length_b   1.000
_cell.length_c   1.000
_cell.angle_alpha   90.00
_cell.angle_beta   90.00
_cell.angle_gamma   90.00
#
_symmetry.space_group_name_H-M   'P 1'
#
loop_
_entity.id
_entity.type
_entity.pdbx_description
1 polymer ?
#
loop_
_entity_poly.entity_id
_entity_poly.type
_entity_poly.pdbx_seq_one_letter_code
_entity_poly.pdbx_strand_id
1 'polypeptide(L)'
;MVKNKKLSYGEKMTWHPDVPELNIPKPEAIKLLEGLGDDVLNAMDNEEIRRRMEDAANQLAHSYAKKPNADYEGCVDLISMALSVTGNAMGGRVGALFVGQSSEAAEKASRLEFPDSFTGDL
;
A
#
# COMPACT_ATOMS: atom_id res chain seq x y z
N MET A 1 -1.70 -26.46 37.57
CA MET A 1 -1.86 -24.99 37.44
C MET A 1 -1.14 -24.54 36.19
N VAL A 2 -1.85 -24.46 35.05
CA VAL A 2 -1.27 -23.98 33.79
C VAL A 2 -1.36 -22.46 33.81
N LYS A 3 -0.21 -21.79 33.77
CA LYS A 3 -0.12 -20.32 33.74
C LYS A 3 -0.69 -19.84 32.41
N ASN A 4 -1.88 -19.24 32.45
CA ASN A 4 -2.42 -18.47 31.33
C ASN A 4 -1.48 -17.28 31.07
N LYS A 5 -0.60 -17.43 30.07
CA LYS A 5 0.08 -16.29 29.45
C LYS A 5 -1.03 -15.44 28.83
N LYS A 6 -1.22 -14.24 29.38
CA LYS A 6 -1.99 -13.19 28.72
C LYS A 6 -1.39 -12.99 27.32
N LEU A 7 -2.14 -13.38 26.30
CA LEU A 7 -1.87 -12.98 24.93
C LEU A 7 -1.93 -11.45 24.91
N SER A 8 -0.77 -10.85 24.66
CA SER A 8 -0.61 -9.43 24.45
C SER A 8 -1.40 -9.05 23.20
N TYR A 9 -2.61 -8.52 23.37
CA TYR A 9 -3.32 -7.79 22.33
C TYR A 9 -2.54 -6.51 22.03
N GLY A 10 -1.60 -6.61 21.08
CA GLY A 10 -0.75 -5.49 20.68
C GLY A 10 0.08 -5.75 19.41
N GLU A 11 -0.05 -6.91 18.76
CA GLU A 11 0.52 -7.11 17.44
C GLU A 11 -0.36 -6.38 16.42
N LYS A 12 -0.05 -5.10 16.18
CA LYS A 12 -0.44 -4.44 14.93
C LYS A 12 0.13 -5.31 13.80
N MET A 13 -0.69 -6.17 13.20
CA MET A 13 -0.26 -6.98 12.07
C MET A 13 0.16 -6.02 10.95
N THR A 14 1.47 -5.90 10.75
CA THR A 14 2.08 -5.35 9.53
C THR A 14 1.44 -6.09 8.37
N TRP A 15 0.75 -5.35 7.51
CA TRP A 15 0.03 -5.93 6.38
C TRP A 15 0.97 -6.73 5.47
N HIS A 16 2.20 -6.25 5.27
CA HIS A 16 3.21 -6.98 4.51
C HIS A 16 4.29 -7.56 5.43
N PRO A 17 4.37 -8.89 5.61
CA PRO A 17 5.49 -9.52 6.33
C PRO A 17 6.81 -9.31 5.58
N ASP A 18 6.75 -9.15 4.25
CA ASP A 18 7.89 -8.88 3.37
C ASP A 18 8.27 -7.38 3.30
N VAL A 19 7.45 -6.51 3.89
CA VAL A 19 7.73 -5.08 4.08
C VAL A 19 7.53 -4.75 5.57
N PRO A 20 8.40 -5.25 6.46
CA PRO A 20 8.21 -5.14 7.91
C PRO A 20 8.22 -3.68 8.41
N GLU A 21 8.83 -2.77 7.65
CA GLU A 21 8.84 -1.33 7.90
C GLU A 21 7.45 -0.68 7.71
N LEU A 22 6.57 -1.36 6.97
CA LEU A 22 5.18 -1.02 6.73
C LEU A 22 4.30 -1.45 7.92
N ASN A 23 4.59 -0.90 9.11
CA ASN A 23 3.73 -1.04 10.29
C ASN A 23 2.47 -0.19 10.18
N ILE A 24 1.70 -0.44 9.12
CA ILE A 24 0.43 0.20 8.79
C ILE A 24 -0.59 -0.88 8.40
N PRO A 25 -1.89 -0.66 8.65
CA PRO A 25 -2.93 -1.62 8.28
C PRO A 25 -3.02 -1.81 6.75
N LYS A 26 -3.53 -2.98 6.33
CA LYS A 26 -3.83 -3.26 4.92
C LYS A 26 -4.85 -2.22 4.41
N PRO A 27 -4.58 -1.49 3.31
CA PRO A 27 -5.53 -0.54 2.74
C PRO A 27 -6.83 -1.24 2.36
N GLU A 28 -7.94 -0.54 2.56
CA GLU A 28 -9.27 -1.11 2.28
C GLU A 28 -9.44 -1.45 0.79
N ALA A 29 -8.88 -0.65 -0.10
CA ALA A 29 -8.92 -0.91 -1.54
C ALA A 29 -8.25 -2.25 -1.91
N ILE A 30 -7.18 -2.64 -1.21
CA ILE A 30 -6.53 -3.93 -1.42
C ILE A 30 -7.38 -5.07 -0.87
N LYS A 31 -7.92 -4.94 0.35
CA LYS A 31 -8.83 -5.95 0.93
C LYS A 31 -10.00 -6.24 0.01
N LEU A 32 -10.57 -5.19 -0.59
CA LEU A 32 -11.64 -5.31 -1.55
C LEU A 32 -11.18 -6.07 -2.78
N LEU A 33 -10.04 -5.74 -3.37
CA LEU A 33 -9.53 -6.43 -4.57
C LEU A 33 -9.24 -7.90 -4.32
N GLU A 34 -8.56 -8.25 -3.23
CA GLU A 34 -8.26 -9.66 -2.88
C GLU A 34 -9.53 -10.47 -2.53
N GLY A 35 -10.60 -9.78 -2.12
CA GLY A 35 -11.90 -10.41 -1.81
C GLY A 35 -12.76 -10.68 -3.05
N LEU A 36 -12.35 -10.21 -4.24
CA LEU A 36 -13.07 -10.46 -5.49
C LEU A 36 -12.62 -11.77 -6.12
N GLY A 37 -13.56 -12.44 -6.78
CA GLY A 37 -13.26 -13.60 -7.62
C GLY A 37 -12.49 -13.20 -8.90
N ASP A 38 -11.75 -14.15 -9.46
CA ASP A 38 -10.96 -13.97 -10.69
C ASP A 38 -11.81 -13.45 -11.86
N ASP A 39 -13.07 -13.87 -11.95
CA ASP A 39 -14.02 -13.42 -12.97
C ASP A 39 -14.33 -11.92 -12.86
N VAL A 40 -14.52 -11.43 -11.64
CA VAL A 40 -14.78 -10.00 -11.38
C VAL A 40 -13.52 -9.18 -11.61
N LEU A 41 -12.35 -9.66 -11.15
CA LEU A 41 -11.06 -9.00 -11.40
C LEU A 41 -10.77 -8.92 -12.90
N ASN A 42 -11.09 -9.96 -13.67
CA ASN A 42 -10.91 -9.98 -15.11
C ASN A 42 -11.90 -9.10 -15.87
N ALA A 43 -13.08 -8.84 -15.32
CA ALA A 43 -14.07 -7.93 -15.91
C ALA A 43 -13.85 -6.45 -15.54
N MET A 44 -13.06 -6.15 -14.49
CA MET A 44 -12.82 -4.80 -14.01
C MET A 44 -12.05 -3.96 -15.04
N ASP A 45 -12.52 -2.76 -15.34
CA ASP A 45 -11.80 -1.89 -16.27
C ASP A 45 -10.46 -1.41 -15.66
N ASN A 46 -9.49 -1.07 -16.53
CA ASN A 46 -8.17 -0.64 -16.08
C ASN A 46 -8.21 0.65 -15.25
N GLU A 47 -9.21 1.52 -15.48
CA GLU A 47 -9.32 2.80 -14.78
C GLU A 47 -9.79 2.60 -13.34
N GLU A 48 -10.71 1.67 -13.10
CA GLU A 48 -11.15 1.26 -11.77
C GLU A 48 -10.02 0.57 -11.00
N ILE A 49 -9.25 -0.30 -11.66
CA ILE A 49 -8.06 -0.92 -11.04
C ILE A 49 -7.06 0.19 -10.62
N ARG A 50 -6.81 1.15 -11.51
CA ARG A 50 -5.92 2.29 -11.26
C ARG A 50 -6.41 3.16 -10.10
N ARG A 51 -7.71 3.47 -10.03
CA ARG A 51 -8.30 4.21 -8.92
C ARG A 51 -8.12 3.50 -7.59
N ARG A 52 -8.38 2.19 -7.53
CA ARG A 52 -8.18 1.40 -6.31
C ARG A 52 -6.72 1.33 -5.88
N MET A 53 -5.81 1.25 -6.85
CA MET A 53 -4.37 1.32 -6.58
C MET A 53 -3.98 2.70 -6.02
N GLU A 54 -4.46 3.80 -6.63
CA GLU A 54 -4.23 5.16 -6.13
C GLU A 54 -4.81 5.36 -4.73
N ASP A 55 -6.02 4.86 -4.45
CA ASP A 55 -6.64 4.90 -3.13
C ASP A 55 -5.81 4.13 -2.09
N ALA A 56 -5.28 2.96 -2.46
CA ALA A 56 -4.36 2.21 -1.61
C ALA A 56 -3.09 3.02 -1.35
N ALA A 57 -2.45 3.55 -2.40
CA ALA A 57 -1.24 4.37 -2.29
C ALA A 57 -1.45 5.57 -1.35
N ASN A 58 -2.57 6.29 -1.51
CA ASN A 58 -2.91 7.44 -0.67
C ASN A 58 -3.11 7.05 0.80
N GLN A 59 -3.81 5.96 1.08
CA GLN A 59 -3.97 5.47 2.46
C GLN A 59 -2.62 5.10 3.09
N LEU A 60 -1.72 4.51 2.31
CA LEU A 60 -0.38 4.14 2.76
C LEU A 60 0.48 5.39 3.03
N ALA A 61 0.50 6.35 2.10
CA ALA A 61 1.22 7.61 2.24
C ALA A 61 0.75 8.38 3.48
N HIS A 62 -0.56 8.55 3.62
CA HIS A 62 -1.17 9.23 4.76
C HIS A 62 -0.84 8.55 6.10
N SER A 63 -0.74 7.22 6.10
CA SER A 63 -0.37 6.47 7.30
C SER A 63 1.13 6.55 7.60
N TYR A 64 1.97 6.57 6.56
CA TYR A 64 3.42 6.69 6.68
C TYR A 64 3.82 8.09 7.16
N ALA A 65 3.23 9.15 6.61
CA ALA A 65 3.50 10.55 6.97
C ALA A 65 3.26 10.86 8.46
N LYS A 66 2.45 10.06 9.16
CA LYS A 66 2.22 10.18 10.61
C LYS A 66 3.32 9.56 11.47
N LYS A 67 4.29 8.85 10.87
CA LYS A 67 5.39 8.23 11.61
C LYS A 67 6.46 9.28 11.96
N PRO A 68 7.15 9.12 13.10
CA PRO A 68 8.31 9.94 13.40
C PRO A 68 9.40 9.69 12.35
N ASN A 69 10.04 10.76 11.87
CA ASN A 69 11.07 10.74 10.82
C ASN A 69 10.57 10.22 9.46
N ALA A 70 9.28 10.36 9.18
CA ALA A 70 8.76 10.09 7.84
C ALA A 70 9.34 11.12 6.85
N ASP A 71 9.84 10.63 5.72
CA ASP A 71 10.35 11.43 4.61
C ASP A 71 9.72 11.01 3.29
N TYR A 72 9.90 11.84 2.26
CA TYR A 72 9.33 11.58 0.94
C TYR A 72 9.91 10.32 0.29
N GLU A 73 11.24 10.16 0.28
CA GLU A 73 11.91 9.04 -0.39
C GLU A 73 11.51 7.70 0.22
N GLY A 74 11.55 7.58 1.55
CA GLY A 74 11.12 6.38 2.25
C GLY A 74 9.63 6.10 2.06
N CYS A 75 8.80 7.13 1.91
CA CYS A 75 7.38 6.95 1.59
C CYS A 75 7.19 6.35 0.19
N VAL A 76 7.90 6.87 -0.82
CA VAL A 76 7.83 6.37 -2.21
C VAL A 76 8.29 4.93 -2.29
N ASP A 77 9.47 4.62 -1.73
CA ASP A 77 10.05 3.28 -1.77
C ASP A 77 9.14 2.24 -1.10
N LEU A 78 8.64 2.59 0.08
CA LEU A 78 7.80 1.71 0.88
C LEU A 78 6.45 1.42 0.20
N ILE A 79 5.81 2.43 -0.39
CA ILE A 79 4.54 2.27 -1.10
C ILE A 79 4.74 1.51 -2.41
N SER A 80 5.77 1.86 -3.19
CA SER A 80 6.07 1.19 -4.46
C SER A 80 6.31 -0.30 -4.24
N MET A 81 7.11 -0.64 -3.22
CA MET A 81 7.35 -2.03 -2.83
C MET A 81 6.04 -2.73 -2.42
N ALA A 82 5.22 -2.09 -1.58
CA ALA A 82 3.96 -2.68 -1.12
C ALA A 82 2.99 -2.97 -2.28
N LEU A 83 2.83 -2.03 -3.21
CA LEU A 83 1.96 -2.19 -4.38
C LEU A 83 2.51 -3.26 -5.33
N SER A 84 3.82 -3.30 -5.53
CA SER A 84 4.47 -4.30 -6.37
C SER A 84 4.33 -5.72 -5.80
N VAL A 85 4.59 -5.92 -4.50
CA VAL A 85 4.41 -7.23 -3.85
C VAL A 85 2.95 -7.66 -3.90
N THR A 86 2.02 -6.73 -3.65
CA THR A 86 0.57 -6.98 -3.76
C THR A 86 0.17 -7.38 -5.18
N GLY A 87 0.69 -6.68 -6.19
CA GLY A 87 0.42 -7.00 -7.59
C GLY A 87 0.95 -8.38 -7.97
N ASN A 88 2.16 -8.73 -7.53
CA ASN A 88 2.71 -10.07 -7.76
C ASN A 88 1.86 -11.17 -7.10
N ALA A 89 1.33 -10.93 -5.90
CA ALA A 89 0.46 -11.88 -5.21
C ALA A 89 -0.92 -12.03 -5.87
N MET A 90 -1.51 -10.94 -6.39
CA MET A 90 -2.77 -10.98 -7.12
C MET A 90 -2.64 -11.69 -8.48
N GLY A 91 -1.51 -11.51 -9.16
CA GLY A 91 -1.29 -12.05 -10.49
C GLY A 91 -2.27 -11.51 -11.54
N GLY A 92 -2.24 -12.12 -12.74
CA GLY A 92 -3.13 -11.75 -13.84
C GLY A 92 -2.98 -10.28 -14.29
N ARG A 93 -4.04 -9.74 -14.90
CA ARG A 93 -4.05 -8.37 -15.43
C ARG A 93 -3.99 -7.32 -14.33
N VAL A 94 -4.73 -7.51 -13.24
CA VAL A 94 -4.77 -6.60 -12.09
C VAL A 94 -3.37 -6.51 -11.46
N GLY A 95 -2.74 -7.66 -11.21
CA GLY A 95 -1.40 -7.72 -10.65
C GLY A 95 -0.35 -7.05 -11.53
N ALA A 96 -0.39 -7.28 -12.84
CA ALA A 96 0.51 -6.64 -13.79
C ALA A 96 0.38 -5.11 -13.79
N LEU A 97 -0.85 -4.59 -13.66
CA LEU A 97 -1.11 -3.15 -13.60
C LEU A 97 -0.56 -2.53 -12.30
N PHE A 98 -0.76 -3.23 -11.17
CA PHE A 98 -0.20 -2.85 -9.87
C PHE A 98 1.33 -2.79 -9.90
N VAL A 99 2.00 -3.81 -10.44
CA VAL A 99 3.46 -3.82 -10.56
C VAL A 99 3.93 -2.70 -11.48
N GLY A 100 3.32 -2.55 -12.66
CA GLY A 100 3.75 -1.59 -13.68
C GLY A 100 3.53 -0.12 -13.30
N GLN A 101 2.57 0.18 -12.43
CA GLN A 101 2.23 1.56 -12.03
C GLN A 101 2.55 1.86 -10.56
N SER A 102 3.13 0.91 -9.83
CA SER A 102 3.46 1.03 -8.40
C SER A 102 4.26 2.30 -8.08
N SER A 103 5.35 2.57 -8.82
CA SER A 103 6.19 3.74 -8.59
C SER A 103 5.46 5.07 -8.88
N GLU A 104 4.70 5.15 -9.97
CA GLU A 104 3.95 6.38 -10.31
C GLU A 104 2.88 6.68 -9.24
N ALA A 105 2.13 5.65 -8.82
CA ALA A 105 1.14 5.79 -7.77
C ALA A 105 1.76 6.18 -6.42
N ALA A 106 2.92 5.58 -6.08
CA ALA A 106 3.67 5.88 -4.88
C ALA A 106 4.17 7.33 -4.85
N GLU A 107 4.76 7.80 -5.95
CA GLU A 107 5.20 9.19 -6.09
C GLU A 107 4.02 10.16 -5.95
N LYS A 108 2.94 9.92 -6.68
CA LYS A 108 1.75 10.79 -6.65
C LYS A 108 1.17 10.89 -5.24
N ALA A 109 1.02 9.76 -4.55
CA ALA A 109 0.50 9.71 -3.19
C ALA A 109 1.45 10.39 -2.20
N SER A 110 2.75 10.13 -2.29
CA SER A 110 3.75 10.71 -1.39
C SER A 110 3.86 12.22 -1.57
N ARG A 111 3.75 12.74 -2.80
CA ARG A 111 3.77 14.20 -3.06
C ARG A 111 2.63 14.95 -2.37
N LEU A 112 1.46 14.31 -2.21
CA LEU A 112 0.32 14.93 -1.52
C LEU A 112 0.60 15.13 -0.02
N GLU A 113 1.37 14.24 0.59
CA GLU A 113 1.67 14.27 2.03
C GLU A 113 2.99 15.00 2.34
N PHE A 114 3.92 15.07 1.37
CA PHE A 114 5.22 15.72 1.50
C PHE A 114 5.44 16.83 0.43
N PRO A 115 4.62 17.89 0.40
CA PRO A 115 4.69 18.93 -0.62
C PRO A 115 6.01 19.73 -0.57
N ASP A 116 6.56 19.94 0.61
CA ASP A 116 7.78 20.75 0.82
C ASP A 116 9.07 20.03 0.37
N SER A 117 9.03 18.72 0.12
CA SER A 117 10.14 17.96 -0.44
C SER A 117 10.36 18.26 -1.94
N PHE A 118 9.44 19.01 -2.54
CA PHE A 118 9.50 19.45 -3.94
C PHE A 118 9.66 20.99 -3.99
N THR A 119 10.72 21.52 -3.38
CA THR A 119 11.22 22.86 -3.73
C THR A 119 11.98 22.78 -5.06
N GLY A 120 11.27 22.40 -6.13
CA GLY A 120 11.70 22.70 -7.49
C GLY A 120 11.16 24.09 -7.80
N ASP A 121 12.05 25.07 -7.85
CA ASP A 121 11.75 26.41 -8.37
C ASP A 121 10.87 26.30 -9.63
N LEU A 122 9.70 26.97 -9.58
CA LEU A 122 8.88 27.27 -10.75
C LEU A 122 9.58 28.29 -11.65
#